data_AF-A0A642VCC1-F1
#
_entry.id   AF-A0A642VCC1-F1
#
_cell.length_a   1.000
_cell.length_b   1.000
_cell.length_c   1.000
_cell.angle_alpha   90.00
_cell.angle_beta   90.00
_cell.angle_gamma   90.00
#
_symmetry.space_group_name_H-M   'P 1'
#
loop_
_entity.id
_entity.type
_entity.pdbx_description
1 polymer ?
#
loop_
_entity_poly.entity_id
_entity_poly.type
_entity_poly.pdbx_seq_one_letter_code
_entity_poly.pdbx_strand_id
1 'polypeptide(L)'
;MKIFSFVSLLVVLVLGAAAEPCPLPTGEAKGLMPGDTVEDDSICAPTGEDHLTFAMLVGMSSLGVPGSTKQSARFLVLDHACKILGHYRPASKCGKIPWKLEAEYLHYMLTLESVYMNVGDPSFSFAYANGLYKIGENHCTCQDSQSGLHVEVGCKCAFPIDGEPE
;
A
#
# COMPACT_ATOMS: atom_id res chain seq x y z
N MET A 1 27.17 -45.80 43.88
CA MET A 1 26.95 -44.35 44.05
C MET A 1 26.67 -43.76 42.68
N LYS A 2 25.41 -43.43 42.34
CA LYS A 2 25.02 -42.86 41.04
C LYS A 2 24.69 -41.39 41.24
N ILE A 3 25.48 -40.51 40.61
CA ILE A 3 25.34 -39.06 40.67
C ILE A 3 24.35 -38.67 39.56
N PHE A 4 23.15 -38.21 39.94
CA PHE A 4 22.19 -37.65 39.01
C PHE A 4 22.53 -36.17 38.79
N SER A 5 23.00 -35.86 37.58
CA SER A 5 23.26 -34.49 37.14
C SER A 5 21.94 -33.85 36.69
N PHE A 6 21.47 -32.85 37.42
CA PHE A 6 20.31 -32.05 37.05
C PHE A 6 20.72 -30.99 36.02
N VAL A 7 20.32 -31.20 34.76
CA VAL A 7 20.44 -30.18 33.71
C VAL A 7 19.26 -29.20 33.89
N SER A 8 19.57 -28.01 34.39
CA SER A 8 18.59 -26.93 34.53
C SER A 8 18.43 -26.23 33.17
N LEU A 9 17.29 -26.45 32.52
CA LEU A 9 16.94 -25.83 31.24
C LEU A 9 16.36 -24.43 31.52
N LEU A 10 17.16 -23.39 31.31
CA LEU A 10 16.73 -22.00 31.41
C LEU A 10 15.97 -21.61 30.13
N VAL A 11 14.63 -21.58 30.19
CA VAL A 11 13.80 -21.10 29.08
C VAL A 11 13.77 -19.57 29.12
N VAL A 12 14.51 -18.92 28.21
CA VAL A 12 14.47 -17.47 28.02
C VAL A 12 13.25 -17.14 27.16
N LEU A 13 12.17 -16.69 27.79
CA LEU A 13 11.02 -16.09 27.12
C LEU A 13 11.41 -14.70 26.61
N VAL A 14 11.83 -14.62 25.35
CA VAL A 14 11.96 -13.33 24.65
C VAL A 14 10.55 -12.84 24.32
N LEU A 15 9.98 -12.04 25.22
CA LEU A 15 8.79 -11.23 24.95
C LEU A 15 9.17 -10.17 23.91
N GLY A 16 9.08 -10.54 22.63
CA GLY A 16 9.15 -9.57 21.55
C GLY A 16 7.94 -8.65 21.66
N ALA A 17 8.18 -7.36 21.96
CA ALA A 17 7.15 -6.34 21.82
C ALA A 17 6.71 -6.32 20.35
N ALA A 18 5.51 -6.83 20.07
CA ALA A 18 4.90 -6.68 18.76
C ALA A 18 4.73 -5.17 18.53
N ALA A 19 5.47 -4.62 17.56
CA ALA A 19 5.27 -3.23 17.17
C ALA A 19 3.82 -3.12 16.68
N GLU A 20 3.02 -2.26 17.32
CA GLU A 20 1.66 -2.03 16.86
C GLU A 20 1.69 -1.52 15.41
N PRO A 21 0.91 -2.12 14.49
CA PRO A 21 0.90 -1.71 13.10
C PRO A 21 0.46 -0.24 13.01
N CYS A 22 1.22 0.56 12.27
CA CYS A 22 1.02 2.00 12.24
C CYS A 22 -0.17 2.38 11.35
N PRO A 23 -0.99 3.38 11.73
CA PRO A 23 -2.02 3.89 10.85
C PRO A 23 -1.36 4.56 9.63
N LEU A 24 -1.90 4.31 8.44
CA LEU A 24 -1.50 5.00 7.23
C LEU A 24 -2.09 6.42 7.28
N PRO A 25 -1.27 7.46 7.44
CA PRO A 25 -1.81 8.79 7.66
C PRO A 25 -2.44 9.32 6.38
N THR A 26 -3.58 9.97 6.54
CA THR A 26 -4.19 10.78 5.48
C THR A 26 -3.16 11.80 5.02
N GLY A 27 -3.03 11.91 3.71
CA GLY A 27 -2.06 12.77 3.07
C GLY A 27 -2.75 13.64 2.05
N GLU A 28 -2.59 14.95 2.19
CA GLU A 28 -2.86 15.86 1.08
C GLU A 28 -1.60 15.93 0.21
N ALA A 29 -1.68 15.49 -1.04
CA ALA A 29 -0.70 15.88 -2.05
C ALA A 29 -1.36 16.85 -3.02
N LYS A 30 -0.59 17.84 -3.50
CA LYS A 30 -1.07 18.79 -4.50
C LYS A 30 -1.56 18.02 -5.74
N GLY A 31 -2.80 18.27 -6.13
CA GLY A 31 -3.36 17.88 -7.43
C GLY A 31 -4.17 16.59 -7.47
N LEU A 32 -4.35 15.88 -6.35
CA LEU A 32 -5.35 14.79 -6.23
C LEU A 32 -5.97 14.83 -4.84
N MET A 33 -7.26 15.14 -4.77
CA MET A 33 -8.04 15.24 -3.53
C MET A 33 -9.19 14.23 -3.53
N PRO A 34 -9.65 13.77 -2.35
CA PRO A 34 -10.92 13.05 -2.26
C PRO A 34 -12.04 13.83 -2.94
N GLY A 35 -12.77 13.16 -3.83
CA GLY A 35 -13.79 13.77 -4.67
C GLY A 35 -13.38 13.96 -6.14
N ASP A 36 -12.09 14.05 -6.44
CA ASP A 36 -11.59 14.18 -7.81
C ASP A 36 -11.73 12.86 -8.58
N THR A 37 -11.99 12.96 -9.89
CA THR A 37 -11.98 11.81 -10.81
C THR A 37 -10.64 11.70 -11.49
N VAL A 38 -10.12 10.47 -11.59
CA VAL A 38 -8.85 10.17 -12.23
C VAL A 38 -9.09 9.49 -13.58
N GLU A 39 -8.44 10.01 -14.63
CA GLU A 39 -8.48 9.43 -15.99
C GLU A 39 -7.23 8.57 -16.29
N ASP A 40 -6.32 8.43 -15.34
CA ASP A 40 -5.08 7.65 -15.51
C ASP A 40 -5.34 6.15 -15.30
N ASP A 41 -5.34 5.42 -16.42
CA ASP A 41 -5.49 3.97 -16.47
C ASP A 41 -4.39 3.21 -15.72
N SER A 42 -3.27 3.81 -15.32
CA SER A 42 -2.26 3.13 -14.49
C SER A 42 -2.71 2.94 -13.04
N ILE A 43 -3.62 3.79 -12.54
CA ILE A 43 -4.08 3.78 -11.14
C ILE A 43 -5.57 3.57 -10.99
N CYS A 44 -6.36 3.77 -12.04
CA CYS A 44 -7.76 3.34 -12.06
C CYS A 44 -8.00 2.25 -13.11
N ALA A 45 -8.81 1.25 -12.78
CA ALA A 45 -9.54 0.47 -13.76
C ALA A 45 -11.04 0.64 -13.45
N PRO A 46 -11.88 0.95 -14.44
CA PRO A 46 -13.32 0.78 -14.28
C PRO A 46 -13.59 -0.65 -13.83
N THR A 47 -14.25 -0.79 -12.68
CA THR A 47 -14.59 -2.09 -12.08
C THR A 47 -16.11 -2.16 -11.87
N GLY A 48 -16.62 -3.27 -11.33
CA GLY A 48 -18.02 -3.35 -10.93
C GLY A 48 -18.34 -2.36 -9.79
N GLU A 49 -19.60 -1.98 -9.63
CA GLU A 49 -20.05 -1.06 -8.56
C GLU A 49 -19.77 -1.60 -7.14
N ASP A 50 -19.52 -2.90 -7.03
CA ASP A 50 -19.18 -3.68 -5.84
C ASP A 50 -17.67 -3.71 -5.55
N HIS A 51 -16.84 -3.03 -6.34
CA HIS A 51 -15.38 -3.02 -6.20
C HIS A 51 -14.83 -1.63 -5.90
N LEU A 52 -13.73 -1.62 -5.14
CA LEU A 52 -12.85 -0.49 -4.98
C LEU A 52 -11.50 -0.79 -5.62
N THR A 53 -10.75 0.26 -5.91
CA THR A 53 -9.36 0.15 -6.34
C THR A 53 -8.43 0.69 -5.26
N PHE A 54 -7.48 -0.12 -4.81
CA PHE A 54 -6.33 0.36 -4.04
C PHE A 54 -5.18 0.58 -5.00
N ALA A 55 -4.68 1.81 -5.06
CA ALA A 55 -3.60 2.19 -5.96
C ALA A 55 -2.41 2.78 -5.20
N MET A 56 -1.22 2.53 -5.72
CA MET A 56 0.02 3.16 -5.33
C MET A 56 0.60 3.84 -6.55
N LEU A 57 0.91 5.12 -6.44
CA LEU A 57 1.58 5.86 -7.49
C LEU A 57 2.94 6.30 -6.99
N VAL A 58 3.98 5.90 -7.69
CA VAL A 58 5.37 6.27 -7.39
C VAL A 58 5.93 7.11 -8.52
N GLY A 59 6.64 8.17 -8.16
CA GLY A 59 7.19 9.12 -9.12
C GLY A 59 8.63 9.47 -8.81
N MET A 60 9.38 9.80 -9.85
CA MET A 60 10.72 10.37 -9.77
C MET A 60 10.79 11.61 -10.66
N SER A 61 11.23 12.71 -10.06
CA SER A 61 11.43 13.98 -10.78
C SER A 61 12.90 14.40 -10.73
N SER A 62 13.44 14.84 -11.86
CA SER A 62 14.74 15.50 -11.92
C SER A 62 14.62 16.93 -11.37
N LEU A 63 15.60 17.36 -10.57
CA LEU A 63 15.64 18.73 -10.02
C LEU A 63 16.49 19.70 -10.87
N GLY A 64 16.82 19.32 -12.11
CA GLY A 64 17.60 20.16 -13.03
C GLY A 64 19.11 20.20 -12.73
N VAL A 65 19.58 19.46 -11.73
CA VAL A 65 21.00 19.26 -11.40
C VAL A 65 21.35 17.79 -11.64
N PRO A 66 22.47 17.48 -12.34
CA PRO A 66 22.88 16.10 -12.58
C PRO A 66 22.95 15.28 -11.28
N GLY A 67 22.31 14.11 -11.27
CA GLY A 67 22.24 13.22 -10.11
C GLY A 67 21.24 13.65 -9.01
N SER A 68 20.54 14.76 -9.18
CA SER A 68 19.53 15.21 -8.22
C SER A 68 18.13 14.79 -8.64
N THR A 69 17.61 13.77 -7.96
CA THR A 69 16.24 13.28 -8.15
C THR A 69 15.45 13.36 -6.85
N LYS A 70 14.13 13.54 -6.99
CA LYS A 70 13.19 13.48 -5.87
C LYS A 70 12.19 12.38 -6.15
N GLN A 71 12.12 11.41 -5.25
CA GLN A 71 11.09 10.38 -5.26
C GLN A 71 9.83 10.86 -4.53
N SER A 72 8.68 10.40 -5.01
CA SER A 72 7.38 10.57 -4.37
C SER A 72 6.62 9.24 -4.40
N ALA A 73 5.82 9.01 -3.37
CA ALA A 73 4.88 7.90 -3.33
C ALA A 73 3.58 8.37 -2.69
N ARG A 74 2.46 7.93 -3.24
CA ARG A 74 1.10 8.18 -2.73
C ARG A 74 0.26 6.91 -2.88
N PHE A 75 -0.63 6.69 -1.93
CA PHE A 75 -1.64 5.64 -2.01
C PHE A 75 -3.02 6.26 -2.13
N LEU A 76 -3.88 5.61 -2.91
CA LEU A 76 -5.23 6.07 -3.21
C LEU A 76 -6.20 4.90 -3.00
N VAL A 77 -7.40 5.22 -2.54
CA VAL A 77 -8.56 4.34 -2.71
C VAL A 77 -9.52 5.05 -3.67
N LEU A 78 -9.93 4.35 -4.72
CA LEU A 78 -10.88 4.86 -5.71
C LEU A 78 -12.12 3.97 -5.77
N ASP A 79 -13.25 4.56 -6.16
CA ASP A 79 -14.47 3.80 -6.50
C ASP A 79 -14.45 3.28 -7.96
N HIS A 80 -15.52 2.59 -8.34
CA HIS A 80 -15.72 2.03 -9.68
C HIS A 80 -15.72 3.09 -10.80
N ALA A 81 -15.98 4.36 -10.47
CA ALA A 81 -16.01 5.50 -11.39
C ALA A 81 -14.69 6.29 -11.36
N CYS A 82 -13.62 5.71 -10.82
CA CYS A 82 -12.31 6.35 -10.68
C CYS A 82 -12.31 7.62 -9.83
N LYS A 83 -13.30 7.78 -8.95
CA LYS A 83 -13.34 8.89 -8.01
C LYS A 83 -12.52 8.55 -6.78
N ILE A 84 -11.66 9.47 -6.37
CA ILE A 84 -10.82 9.29 -5.18
C ILE A 84 -11.69 9.36 -3.93
N LEU A 85 -11.68 8.30 -3.14
CA LEU A 85 -12.31 8.22 -1.82
C LEU A 85 -11.34 8.58 -0.71
N GLY A 86 -10.08 8.16 -0.85
CA GLY A 86 -9.03 8.46 0.12
C GLY A 86 -7.66 8.61 -0.51
N HIS A 87 -6.83 9.41 0.15
CA HIS A 87 -5.48 9.73 -0.26
C HIS A 87 -4.55 9.69 0.93
N TYR A 88 -3.48 8.93 0.79
CA TYR A 88 -2.57 8.60 1.87
C TYR A 88 -1.13 8.78 1.44
N ARG A 89 -0.32 9.26 2.38
CA ARG A 89 1.11 9.45 2.17
C ARG A 89 1.86 8.69 3.26
N PRO A 90 2.76 7.77 2.91
CA PRO A 90 3.55 7.10 3.92
C PRO A 90 4.37 8.15 4.69
N ALA A 91 4.14 8.27 5.99
CA ALA A 91 4.89 9.18 6.84
C ALA A 91 6.19 8.53 7.32
N SER A 92 7.30 9.25 7.20
CA SER A 92 8.66 8.81 7.57
C SER A 92 8.83 8.39 9.04
N LYS A 93 7.85 8.68 9.92
CA LYS A 93 7.89 8.34 11.34
C LYS A 93 7.43 6.91 11.64
N CYS A 94 6.67 6.29 10.74
CA CYS A 94 6.12 4.94 10.91
C CYS A 94 7.04 3.93 10.22
N GLY A 95 8.19 3.69 10.83
CA GLY A 95 9.35 3.07 10.17
C GLY A 95 9.22 1.61 9.72
N LYS A 96 8.10 0.91 9.99
CA LYS A 96 7.89 -0.49 9.55
C LYS A 96 6.42 -0.81 9.29
N ILE A 97 6.22 -1.66 8.29
CA ILE A 97 4.99 -2.37 7.90
C ILE A 97 4.65 -3.41 8.98
N PRO A 98 3.38 -3.74 9.26
CA PRO A 98 2.19 -3.38 8.48
C PRO A 98 1.69 -1.95 8.70
N TRP A 99 1.10 -1.38 7.63
CA TRP A 99 0.32 -0.15 7.73
C TRP A 99 -1.17 -0.46 7.67
N LYS A 100 -1.95 0.15 8.56
CA LYS A 100 -3.40 -0.06 8.64
C LYS A 100 -4.14 1.13 8.07
N LEU A 101 -5.19 0.85 7.31
CA LEU A 101 -6.11 1.82 6.77
C LEU A 101 -7.52 1.47 7.23
N GLU A 102 -8.11 2.39 7.98
CA GLU A 102 -9.52 2.37 8.40
C GLU A 102 -10.17 3.65 7.84
N ALA A 103 -11.31 3.51 7.17
CA ALA A 103 -12.04 4.62 6.57
C ALA A 103 -13.54 4.26 6.48
N GLU A 104 -14.42 5.27 6.46
CA GLU A 104 -15.88 5.07 6.44
C GLU A 104 -16.39 4.32 5.20
N TYR A 105 -15.66 4.40 4.09
CA TYR A 105 -15.99 3.70 2.83
C TYR A 105 -15.43 2.27 2.76
N LEU A 106 -14.72 1.81 3.79
CA LEU A 106 -14.23 0.44 3.90
C LEU A 106 -15.05 -0.33 4.92
N HIS A 107 -15.56 -1.50 4.55
CA HIS A 107 -16.27 -2.39 5.49
C HIS A 107 -15.30 -3.11 6.44
N TYR A 108 -14.06 -3.33 5.99
CA TYR A 108 -13.00 -3.98 6.75
C TYR A 108 -11.73 -3.13 6.77
N MET A 109 -10.85 -3.39 7.73
CA MET A 109 -9.54 -2.74 7.77
C MET A 109 -8.66 -3.27 6.63
N LEU A 110 -8.09 -2.37 5.83
CA LEU A 110 -7.06 -2.71 4.85
C LEU A 110 -5.69 -2.68 5.55
N THR A 111 -4.92 -3.77 5.43
CA THR A 111 -3.58 -3.88 6.01
C THR A 111 -2.56 -4.02 4.90
N LEU A 112 -1.73 -3.01 4.67
CA LEU A 112 -0.60 -3.10 3.75
C LEU A 112 0.47 -3.98 4.41
N GLU A 113 0.73 -5.14 3.80
CA GLU A 113 1.63 -6.20 4.30
C GLU A 113 3.04 -6.09 3.72
N SER A 114 3.17 -5.50 2.53
CA SER A 114 4.46 -5.20 1.93
C SER A 114 4.34 -4.00 0.99
N VAL A 115 5.41 -3.22 0.88
CA VAL A 115 5.51 -2.13 -0.07
C VAL A 115 6.96 -1.97 -0.51
N TYR A 116 7.14 -1.81 -1.81
CA TYR A 116 8.39 -1.41 -2.43
C TYR A 116 8.09 -0.28 -3.40
N MET A 117 8.57 0.92 -3.06
CA MET A 117 8.19 2.18 -3.74
C MET A 117 9.24 2.64 -4.77
N ASN A 118 10.09 1.73 -5.24
CA ASN A 118 11.10 2.07 -6.24
C ASN A 118 10.43 2.23 -7.60
N VAL A 119 10.61 3.39 -8.24
CA VAL A 119 9.98 3.70 -9.54
C VAL A 119 10.34 2.70 -10.64
N GLY A 120 11.48 2.01 -10.55
CA GLY A 120 11.85 1.00 -11.54
C GLY A 120 11.14 -0.36 -11.40
N ASP A 121 10.58 -0.66 -10.22
CA ASP A 121 9.90 -1.94 -9.95
C ASP A 121 8.98 -1.79 -8.73
N PRO A 122 7.95 -0.94 -8.78
CA PRO A 122 7.08 -0.75 -7.64
C PRO A 122 6.22 -1.99 -7.40
N SER A 123 6.02 -2.33 -6.14
CA SER A 123 5.09 -3.41 -5.76
C SER A 123 4.51 -3.17 -4.38
N PHE A 124 3.34 -3.77 -4.13
CA PHE A 124 2.75 -3.84 -2.80
C PHE A 124 1.92 -5.12 -2.66
N SER A 125 1.63 -5.48 -1.42
CA SER A 125 0.58 -6.43 -1.07
C SER A 125 -0.23 -5.92 0.11
N PHE A 126 -1.54 -6.20 0.12
CA PHE A 126 -2.40 -5.87 1.25
C PHE A 126 -3.40 -6.99 1.53
N ALA A 127 -3.77 -7.12 2.80
CA ALA A 127 -4.90 -7.91 3.24
C ALA A 127 -6.14 -7.02 3.37
N TYR A 128 -7.28 -7.52 2.90
CA TYR A 128 -8.60 -6.90 3.09
C TYR A 128 -9.63 -8.01 3.31
N ALA A 129 -10.35 -7.95 4.43
CA ALA A 129 -11.19 -9.06 4.90
C ALA A 129 -10.42 -10.40 4.92
N ASN A 130 -10.86 -11.40 4.15
CA ASN A 130 -10.22 -12.72 4.04
C ASN A 130 -9.28 -12.83 2.81
N GLY A 131 -9.17 -11.77 1.99
CA GLY A 131 -8.38 -11.76 0.77
C GLY A 131 -6.96 -11.21 0.99
N LEU A 132 -6.00 -11.75 0.23
CA LEU A 132 -4.65 -11.20 0.08
C LEU A 132 -4.44 -10.76 -1.37
N TYR A 133 -4.21 -9.47 -1.58
CA TYR A 133 -4.04 -8.84 -2.89
C TYR A 133 -2.59 -8.43 -3.08
N LYS A 134 -2.03 -8.68 -4.26
CA LYS A 134 -0.59 -8.47 -4.53
C LYS A 134 -0.34 -8.28 -6.01
N ILE A 135 0.55 -7.36 -6.35
CA ILE A 135 0.97 -7.14 -7.75
C ILE A 135 1.42 -8.44 -8.42
N GLY A 136 0.89 -8.72 -9.61
CA GLY A 136 1.11 -9.95 -10.37
C GLY A 136 0.11 -11.07 -10.07
N GLU A 137 -0.74 -10.90 -9.06
CA GLU A 137 -1.79 -11.83 -8.64
C GLU A 137 -3.13 -11.06 -8.56
N ASN A 138 -4.29 -11.74 -8.55
CA ASN A 138 -5.62 -11.12 -8.34
C ASN A 138 -5.91 -9.89 -9.23
N HIS A 139 -5.47 -9.93 -10.49
CA HIS A 139 -5.60 -8.82 -11.45
C HIS A 139 -4.92 -7.50 -11.02
N CYS A 140 -4.02 -7.56 -10.04
CA CYS A 140 -3.21 -6.44 -9.63
C CYS A 140 -2.06 -6.22 -10.62
N THR A 141 -1.95 -5.00 -11.15
CA THR A 141 -0.95 -4.68 -12.17
C THR A 141 -0.24 -3.37 -11.84
N CYS A 142 0.96 -3.21 -12.40
CA CYS A 142 1.64 -1.93 -12.48
C CYS A 142 1.82 -1.54 -13.94
N GLN A 143 1.68 -0.25 -14.21
CA GLN A 143 1.79 0.33 -15.53
C GLN A 143 2.52 1.67 -15.44
N ASP A 144 3.42 1.89 -16.40
CA ASP A 144 4.10 3.17 -16.57
C ASP A 144 3.08 4.27 -16.89
N SER A 145 3.12 5.35 -16.12
CA SER A 145 2.42 6.61 -16.39
C SER A 145 3.48 7.69 -16.63
N GLN A 146 4.01 7.73 -17.85
CA GLN A 146 5.07 8.68 -18.18
C GLN A 146 4.47 10.01 -18.67
N SER A 147 4.93 11.12 -18.09
CA SER A 147 4.63 12.45 -18.62
C SER A 147 5.89 13.34 -18.64
N GLY A 148 6.41 13.60 -19.85
CA GLY A 148 7.53 14.52 -20.06
C GLY A 148 8.82 14.11 -19.31
N LEU A 149 9.26 14.97 -18.37
CA LEU A 149 10.47 14.76 -17.55
C LEU A 149 10.19 14.04 -16.22
N HIS A 150 8.96 13.59 -16.01
CA HIS A 150 8.53 12.87 -14.82
C HIS A 150 8.32 11.40 -15.20
N VAL A 151 9.05 10.53 -14.51
CA VAL A 151 8.80 9.09 -14.57
C VAL A 151 7.87 8.78 -13.43
N GLU A 152 6.70 8.25 -13.74
CA GLU A 152 5.71 7.83 -12.78
C GLU A 152 5.20 6.43 -13.16
N VAL A 153 4.93 5.61 -12.15
CA VAL A 153 4.44 4.24 -12.32
C VAL A 153 3.29 4.04 -11.35
N GLY A 154 2.12 3.71 -11.90
CA GLY A 154 0.92 3.40 -11.16
C GLY A 154 0.79 1.90 -10.97
N CYS A 155 0.56 1.47 -9.74
CA CYS A 155 0.21 0.11 -9.40
C CYS A 155 -1.20 0.11 -8.82
N LYS A 156 -2.04 -0.83 -9.23
CA LYS A 156 -3.43 -0.91 -8.77
C LYS A 156 -3.87 -2.34 -8.53
N CYS A 157 -4.83 -2.49 -7.64
CA CYS A 157 -5.56 -3.72 -7.36
C CYS A 157 -7.03 -3.39 -7.17
N ALA A 158 -7.90 -4.09 -7.89
CA ALA A 158 -9.33 -4.09 -7.58
C ALA A 158 -9.60 -5.08 -6.44
N PHE A 159 -10.54 -4.76 -5.56
CA PHE A 159 -10.99 -5.64 -4.49
C PHE A 159 -12.48 -5.40 -4.17
N PRO A 160 -13.24 -6.44 -3.79
CA PRO A 160 -14.65 -6.32 -3.47
C PRO A 160 -14.86 -5.53 -2.16
N ILE A 161 -15.85 -4.66 -2.15
CA ILE A 161 -16.21 -3.83 -0.98
C ILE A 161 -16.55 -4.72 0.23
N ASP A 162 -17.29 -5.81 -0.02
CA ASP A 162 -17.77 -6.75 0.99
C ASP A 162 -16.77 -7.86 1.35
N GLY A 163 -15.54 -7.80 0.83
CA GLY A 163 -14.41 -8.58 1.35
C GLY A 163 -14.37 -10.07 0.99
N GLU A 164 -15.38 -10.60 0.31
CA GLU A 164 -15.35 -11.96 -0.26
C GLU A 164 -15.13 -11.87 -1.78
N PRO A 165 -14.01 -12.40 -2.32
CA PRO A 165 -13.95 -12.69 -3.74
C PRO A 165 -14.91 -13.86 -4.01
N GLU A 166 -15.91 -13.64 -4.87
CA GLU A 166 -16.71 -14.75 -5.42
C GLU A 166 -15.85 -15.75 -6.20
#